data_AF-A0A257K8T4-F1
#
_entry.id   AF-A0A257K8T4-F1
#
_cell.length_a   1.000
_cell.length_b   1.000
_cell.length_c   1.000
_cell.angle_alpha   90.00
_cell.angle_beta   90.00
_cell.angle_gamma   90.00
#
_symmetry.space_group_name_H-M   'P 1'
#
loop_
_entity.id
_entity.type
_entity.pdbx_description
1 polymer ?
#
loop_
_entity_poly.entity_id
_entity_poly.type
_entity_poly.pdbx_seq_one_letter_code
_entity_poly.pdbx_strand_id
1 'polypeptide(L)'
;MSCDTEDVTPFTPTVGTFTVPAKQIGSAPFVLTPPSSNSTGSFSYTSSDPSVATISGSTVTIVGIGNTTITAIQAADVRYASSTATAVFTVTQLPPPTIGAFTVPSKAVGSAPFQLTAPLSNSGGAFSYTSSNANVATINGTTVTVVGVGTSTITATQAAFGSYASGSVTATLTVTNFPIATIASDNFDGAVGSALTSSGWVAHSSAATNPILTITPGLTFPNYYGAGMGNAAAVNSTGQDVSLQFTEVNSGTVYASFLVNATASPACIDQYFFAFGNNAITDTAFRGKVLINQDATNPSKFKFGFAANLTLRYTTNLFDYGTTYLVVVKYKIVDAATTNSNGNLGRDESSLYIFDASSNYLTEPSVPTIGIEDTGSADIIPGRVVLRQDNTNSPNVIIDGLRVDNTWNLRN
;
A
#
# COMPACT_ATOMS: atom_id res chain seq x y z
N MET A 1 65.10 -67.31 -47.93
CA MET A 1 64.40 -66.02 -48.08
C MET A 1 63.85 -65.67 -46.71
N SER A 2 64.53 -64.78 -45.98
CA SER A 2 63.98 -64.18 -44.75
C SER A 2 63.06 -63.06 -45.19
N CYS A 3 61.78 -63.13 -44.82
CA CYS A 3 60.94 -61.93 -44.79
C CYS A 3 61.18 -61.27 -43.44
N ASP A 4 62.02 -60.24 -43.41
CA ASP A 4 62.02 -59.31 -42.29
C ASP A 4 60.79 -58.41 -42.49
N THR A 5 59.83 -58.53 -41.58
CA THR A 5 58.74 -57.56 -41.46
C THR A 5 59.35 -56.26 -40.94
N GLU A 6 59.56 -55.28 -41.80
CA GLU A 6 59.80 -53.91 -41.32
C GLU A 6 58.62 -53.50 -40.44
N ASP A 7 58.93 -53.05 -39.23
CA ASP A 7 57.98 -52.48 -38.29
C ASP A 7 57.53 -51.12 -38.83
N VAL A 8 56.48 -51.11 -39.65
CA VAL A 8 55.91 -49.88 -40.20
C VAL A 8 55.03 -49.25 -39.13
N THR A 9 55.63 -48.43 -38.26
CA THR A 9 54.86 -47.64 -37.29
C THR A 9 53.98 -46.62 -38.04
N PRO A 10 52.66 -46.58 -37.80
CA PRO A 10 51.77 -45.61 -38.45
C PRO A 10 52.18 -44.16 -38.16
N PHE A 11 52.01 -43.26 -39.13
CA PHE A 11 52.31 -41.84 -38.96
C PHE A 11 51.34 -41.18 -37.96
N THR A 12 51.74 -40.13 -37.26
CA THR A 12 50.78 -39.31 -36.51
C THR A 12 49.99 -38.42 -37.47
N PRO A 13 48.64 -38.42 -37.43
CA PRO A 13 47.86 -37.56 -38.30
C PRO A 13 47.94 -36.09 -37.83
N THR A 14 47.85 -35.17 -38.78
CA THR A 14 47.71 -33.74 -38.52
C THR A 14 46.22 -33.44 -38.37
N VAL A 15 45.77 -33.27 -37.12
CA VAL A 15 44.39 -32.89 -36.80
C VAL A 15 44.30 -31.38 -36.62
N GLY A 16 43.39 -30.74 -37.34
CA GLY A 16 43.15 -29.30 -37.29
C GLY A 16 42.39 -28.85 -36.05
N THR A 17 42.07 -27.56 -36.00
CA THR A 17 41.37 -26.94 -34.86
C THR A 17 39.97 -27.55 -34.68
N PHE A 18 39.67 -27.97 -33.45
CA PHE A 18 38.34 -28.40 -33.04
C PHE A 18 37.69 -27.30 -32.19
N THR A 19 36.46 -26.92 -32.52
CA THR A 19 35.69 -25.91 -31.77
C THR A 19 34.30 -26.42 -31.49
N VAL A 20 33.76 -26.05 -30.33
CA VAL A 20 32.38 -26.34 -29.95
C VAL A 20 31.75 -25.02 -29.50
N PRO A 21 30.70 -24.53 -30.20
CA PRO A 21 30.09 -23.26 -29.84
C PRO A 21 29.37 -23.39 -28.50
N ALA A 22 29.51 -22.37 -27.65
CA ALA A 22 28.73 -22.27 -26.42
C ALA A 22 27.23 -22.28 -26.71
N LYS A 23 26.45 -22.83 -25.78
CA LYS A 23 24.98 -22.92 -25.86
C LYS A 23 24.34 -22.49 -24.55
N GLN A 24 23.03 -22.22 -24.60
CA GLN A 24 22.22 -22.01 -23.41
C GLN A 24 21.48 -23.29 -23.03
N ILE A 25 21.20 -23.46 -21.74
CA ILE A 25 20.35 -24.55 -21.26
C ILE A 25 18.96 -24.48 -21.93
N GLY A 26 18.48 -25.63 -22.43
CA GLY A 26 17.26 -25.72 -23.23
C GLY A 26 17.44 -25.54 -24.75
N SER A 27 18.66 -25.29 -25.24
CA SER A 27 18.94 -25.36 -26.68
C SER A 27 18.72 -26.79 -27.19
N ALA A 28 18.21 -26.92 -28.42
CA ALA A 28 18.04 -28.22 -29.07
C ALA A 28 19.39 -28.96 -29.22
N PRO A 29 19.40 -30.30 -29.25
CA PRO A 29 20.60 -31.07 -29.57
C PRO A 29 21.24 -30.61 -30.89
N PHE A 30 22.56 -30.64 -30.94
CA PHE A 30 23.31 -30.16 -32.11
C PHE A 30 24.40 -31.15 -32.52
N VAL A 31 24.79 -31.10 -33.79
CA VAL A 31 25.79 -32.00 -34.36
C VAL A 31 27.16 -31.34 -34.33
N LEU A 32 28.18 -32.10 -33.93
CA LEU A 32 29.59 -31.70 -33.97
C LEU A 32 30.14 -31.79 -35.39
N THR A 33 30.86 -30.75 -35.80
CA THR A 33 31.66 -30.77 -37.02
C THR A 33 33.04 -31.36 -36.69
N PRO A 34 33.49 -32.44 -37.37
CA PRO A 34 34.82 -32.99 -37.14
C PRO A 34 35.91 -31.97 -37.50
N PRO A 35 37.05 -31.96 -36.77
CA PRO A 35 38.21 -31.18 -37.20
C PRO A 35 38.74 -31.72 -38.54
N SER A 36 39.44 -30.86 -39.30
CA SER A 36 40.13 -31.33 -40.50
C SER A 36 41.21 -32.34 -40.14
N SER A 37 41.45 -33.33 -40.99
CA SER A 37 42.56 -34.27 -40.81
C SER A 37 43.04 -34.80 -42.15
N ASN A 38 44.32 -35.17 -42.21
CA ASN A 38 44.93 -35.87 -43.35
C ASN A 38 44.76 -37.41 -43.28
N SER A 39 44.17 -37.95 -42.21
CA SER A 39 43.78 -39.36 -42.07
C SER A 39 42.31 -39.58 -42.46
N THR A 40 42.00 -40.77 -42.96
CA THR A 40 40.62 -41.20 -43.31
C THR A 40 39.90 -41.88 -42.14
N GLY A 41 40.56 -42.00 -40.98
CA GLY A 41 39.96 -42.52 -39.76
C GLY A 41 38.72 -41.73 -39.35
N SER A 42 37.66 -42.43 -38.92
CA SER A 42 36.42 -41.82 -38.47
C SER A 42 36.59 -41.13 -37.12
N PHE A 43 35.78 -40.08 -36.89
CA PHE A 43 35.74 -39.39 -35.60
C PHE A 43 34.67 -39.97 -34.69
N SER A 44 35.04 -40.19 -33.43
CA SER A 44 34.13 -40.41 -32.30
C SER A 44 34.31 -39.29 -31.27
N TYR A 45 33.33 -39.09 -30.40
CA TYR A 45 33.31 -37.96 -29.48
C TYR A 45 32.96 -38.39 -28.07
N THR A 46 33.63 -37.81 -27.09
CA THR A 46 33.33 -38.01 -25.66
C THR A 46 33.21 -36.68 -24.93
N SER A 47 32.39 -36.64 -23.89
CA SER A 47 32.27 -35.51 -22.95
C SER A 47 32.94 -35.90 -21.65
N SER A 48 33.75 -35.01 -21.08
CA SER A 48 34.36 -35.24 -19.77
C SER A 48 33.34 -35.17 -18.61
N ASP A 49 32.19 -34.55 -18.84
CA ASP A 49 31.11 -34.41 -17.85
C ASP A 49 29.72 -34.64 -18.49
N PRO A 50 29.15 -35.85 -18.33
CA PRO A 50 27.79 -36.18 -18.77
C PRO A 50 26.67 -35.37 -18.09
N SER A 51 26.92 -34.76 -16.93
CA SER A 51 25.94 -33.91 -16.25
C SER A 51 25.76 -32.56 -16.94
N VAL A 52 26.75 -32.13 -17.74
CA VAL A 52 26.68 -30.94 -18.60
C VAL A 52 26.19 -31.31 -20.00
N ALA A 53 26.80 -32.34 -20.61
CA ALA A 53 26.41 -32.79 -21.95
C ALA A 53 26.71 -34.26 -22.20
N THR A 54 25.78 -34.95 -22.86
CA THR A 54 25.94 -36.32 -23.37
C THR A 54 26.12 -36.32 -24.88
N ILE A 55 26.78 -37.35 -25.42
CA ILE A 55 27.04 -37.45 -26.86
C ILE A 55 26.65 -38.83 -27.36
N SER A 56 25.88 -38.87 -28.45
CA SER A 56 25.54 -40.10 -29.18
C SER A 56 25.87 -39.92 -30.67
N GLY A 57 26.84 -40.69 -31.17
CA GLY A 57 27.44 -40.43 -32.48
C GLY A 57 28.15 -39.07 -32.47
N SER A 58 27.72 -38.14 -33.33
CA SER A 58 28.18 -36.75 -33.35
C SER A 58 27.18 -35.77 -32.74
N THR A 59 26.03 -36.25 -32.23
CA THR A 59 24.99 -35.39 -31.66
C THR A 59 25.23 -35.17 -30.17
N VAL A 60 25.35 -33.90 -29.78
CA VAL A 60 25.45 -33.46 -28.39
C VAL A 60 24.06 -33.11 -27.87
N THR A 61 23.70 -33.69 -26.73
CA THR A 61 22.50 -33.35 -25.96
C THR A 61 22.91 -32.62 -24.69
N ILE A 62 22.37 -31.42 -24.50
CA ILE A 62 22.63 -30.59 -23.31
C ILE A 62 21.83 -31.15 -22.14
N VAL A 63 22.50 -31.33 -21.00
CA VAL A 63 21.91 -31.88 -19.77
C VAL A 63 21.85 -30.83 -18.67
N GLY A 64 22.92 -30.04 -18.50
CA GLY A 64 23.05 -29.10 -17.39
C GLY A 64 23.92 -27.89 -17.71
N ILE A 65 23.80 -26.86 -16.88
CA ILE A 65 24.63 -25.65 -16.95
C ILE A 65 26.03 -26.00 -16.45
N GLY A 66 27.08 -25.54 -17.14
CA GLY A 66 28.45 -25.78 -16.76
C GLY A 66 29.41 -25.84 -17.94
N ASN A 67 30.64 -26.26 -17.66
CA ASN A 67 31.68 -26.47 -18.68
C ASN A 67 32.05 -27.95 -18.72
N THR A 68 32.14 -28.50 -19.93
CA THR A 68 32.69 -29.85 -20.16
C THR A 68 33.70 -29.80 -21.30
N THR A 69 34.71 -30.66 -21.28
CA THR A 69 35.64 -30.80 -22.40
C THR A 69 35.10 -31.88 -23.35
N ILE A 70 34.91 -31.52 -24.60
CA ILE A 70 34.55 -32.46 -25.68
C ILE A 70 35.84 -32.89 -26.35
N THR A 71 36.07 -34.20 -26.42
CA THR A 71 37.22 -34.81 -27.09
C THR A 71 36.78 -35.47 -28.38
N ALA A 72 37.27 -34.99 -29.51
CA ALA A 72 37.17 -35.64 -30.81
C ALA A 72 38.33 -36.63 -30.95
N ILE A 73 38.01 -37.91 -31.14
CA ILE A 73 38.98 -39.01 -31.25
C ILE A 73 38.93 -39.51 -32.69
N GLN A 74 40.00 -39.28 -33.45
CA GLN A 74 40.19 -39.86 -34.77
C GLN A 74 40.74 -41.28 -34.62
N ALA A 75 40.00 -42.27 -35.13
CA ALA A 75 40.47 -43.64 -35.16
C ALA A 75 41.72 -43.79 -36.06
N ALA A 76 42.55 -44.79 -35.78
CA ALA A 76 43.66 -45.13 -36.66
C ALA A 76 43.15 -45.64 -38.02
N ASP A 77 43.94 -45.43 -39.07
CA ASP A 77 43.76 -46.06 -40.39
C ASP A 77 45.02 -46.83 -40.80
N VAL A 78 45.07 -47.32 -42.05
CA VAL A 78 46.21 -48.10 -42.58
C VAL A 78 47.53 -47.33 -42.57
N ARG A 79 47.50 -45.99 -42.53
CA ARG A 79 48.65 -45.10 -42.66
C ARG A 79 48.91 -44.27 -41.40
N TYR A 80 47.87 -43.95 -40.63
CA TYR A 80 47.95 -43.06 -39.48
C TYR A 80 47.48 -43.70 -38.17
N ALA A 81 48.18 -43.39 -37.08
CA ALA A 81 47.76 -43.74 -35.72
C ALA A 81 46.54 -42.92 -35.27
N SER A 82 45.92 -43.32 -34.15
CA SER A 82 44.86 -42.54 -33.50
C SER A 82 45.38 -41.19 -33.02
N SER A 83 44.53 -40.17 -33.06
CA SER A 83 44.84 -38.83 -32.55
C SER A 83 43.60 -38.14 -32.01
N THR A 84 43.78 -37.08 -31.22
CA THR A 84 42.67 -36.39 -30.55
C THR A 84 42.77 -34.87 -30.69
N ALA A 85 41.62 -34.22 -30.72
CA ALA A 85 41.50 -32.77 -30.53
C ALA A 85 40.43 -32.48 -29.47
N THR A 86 40.62 -31.43 -28.68
CA THR A 86 39.73 -31.08 -27.57
C THR A 86 39.20 -29.66 -27.69
N ALA A 87 37.97 -29.45 -27.26
CA ALA A 87 37.36 -28.14 -27.14
C ALA A 87 36.52 -28.04 -25.87
N VAL A 88 36.55 -26.89 -25.21
CA VAL A 88 35.65 -26.61 -24.08
C VAL A 88 34.27 -26.30 -24.63
N PHE A 89 33.26 -27.03 -24.15
CA PHE A 89 31.86 -26.74 -24.36
C PHE A 89 31.27 -26.10 -23.11
N THR A 90 30.78 -24.87 -23.28
CA THR A 90 30.13 -24.09 -22.21
C THR A 90 28.62 -24.05 -22.43
N VAL A 91 27.87 -24.43 -21.39
CA VAL A 91 26.42 -24.29 -21.31
C VAL A 91 26.10 -23.21 -20.28
N THR A 92 25.50 -22.10 -20.71
CA THR A 92 25.12 -20.99 -19.82
C THR A 92 23.63 -21.01 -19.49
N GLN A 93 23.24 -20.27 -18.46
CA GLN A 93 21.83 -19.99 -18.16
C GLN A 93 21.22 -19.03 -19.21
N LEU A 94 19.89 -18.99 -19.33
CA LEU A 94 19.21 -17.90 -20.04
C LEU A 94 19.40 -16.59 -19.27
N PRO A 95 19.26 -15.43 -19.93
CA PRO A 95 19.22 -14.14 -19.26
C PRO A 95 18.13 -14.11 -18.16
N PRO A 96 18.19 -13.12 -17.25
CA PRO A 96 17.11 -12.91 -16.29
C PRO A 96 15.74 -12.80 -16.96
N PRO A 97 14.66 -13.20 -16.27
CA PRO A 97 13.31 -13.13 -16.81
C PRO A 97 12.88 -11.68 -17.05
N THR A 98 11.85 -11.52 -17.88
CA THR A 98 11.18 -10.22 -18.01
C THR A 98 10.32 -10.01 -16.77
N ILE A 99 10.78 -9.15 -15.87
CA ILE A 99 10.05 -8.74 -14.67
C ILE A 99 9.26 -7.48 -14.99
N GLY A 100 7.95 -7.50 -14.72
CA GLY A 100 7.03 -6.40 -14.93
C GLY A 100 7.24 -5.23 -13.96
N ALA A 101 6.38 -4.22 -14.06
CA ALA A 101 6.43 -3.06 -13.20
C ALA A 101 6.26 -3.45 -11.72
N PHE A 102 7.10 -2.88 -10.86
CA PHE A 102 7.03 -3.01 -9.42
C PHE A 102 6.75 -1.63 -8.82
N THR A 103 5.71 -1.54 -8.00
CA THR A 103 5.30 -0.29 -7.35
C THR A 103 5.19 -0.51 -5.85
N VAL A 104 5.61 0.50 -5.10
CA VAL A 104 5.47 0.53 -3.64
C VAL A 104 4.79 1.85 -3.28
N PRO A 105 3.62 1.81 -2.61
CA PRO A 105 2.92 3.04 -2.23
C PRO A 105 3.72 3.82 -1.19
N SER A 106 3.67 5.15 -1.28
CA SER A 106 4.16 6.02 -0.21
C SER A 106 3.43 5.75 1.11
N LYS A 107 4.12 6.03 2.22
CA LYS A 107 3.63 5.82 3.58
C LYS A 107 3.96 7.02 4.47
N ALA A 108 3.39 7.04 5.66
CA ALA A 108 3.79 7.93 6.74
C ALA A 108 4.35 7.11 7.91
N VAL A 109 5.25 7.69 8.71
CA VAL A 109 5.67 7.09 9.98
C VAL A 109 4.44 6.76 10.82
N GLY A 110 4.38 5.59 11.46
CA GLY A 110 3.20 5.15 12.23
C GLY A 110 2.13 4.41 11.42
N SER A 111 2.26 4.32 10.09
CA SER A 111 1.42 3.44 9.28
C SER A 111 1.56 1.98 9.74
N ALA A 112 0.45 1.24 9.80
CA ALA A 112 0.47 -0.20 10.04
C ALA A 112 1.34 -0.94 8.99
N PRO A 113 1.94 -2.10 9.35
CA PRO A 113 2.69 -2.92 8.40
C PRO A 113 1.85 -3.31 7.18
N PHE A 114 2.48 -3.39 6.01
CA PHE A 114 1.78 -3.66 4.74
C PHE A 114 2.49 -4.73 3.91
N GLN A 115 1.75 -5.40 3.02
CA GLN A 115 2.27 -6.45 2.15
C GLN A 115 2.75 -5.89 0.80
N LEU A 116 3.86 -6.43 0.30
CA LEU A 116 4.32 -6.22 -1.07
C LEU A 116 3.64 -7.22 -2.01
N THR A 117 3.23 -6.74 -3.18
CA THR A 117 2.75 -7.57 -4.27
C THR A 117 3.91 -7.90 -5.20
N ALA A 118 4.09 -9.19 -5.52
CA ALA A 118 5.09 -9.62 -6.48
C ALA A 118 4.80 -9.04 -7.88
N PRO A 119 5.82 -8.51 -8.59
CA PRO A 119 5.66 -8.11 -9.99
C PRO A 119 5.42 -9.35 -10.86
N LEU A 120 4.73 -9.16 -11.99
CA LEU A 120 4.53 -10.22 -12.97
C LEU A 120 5.87 -10.66 -13.57
N SER A 121 6.03 -11.96 -13.83
CA SER A 121 7.24 -12.51 -14.44
C SER A 121 6.93 -13.73 -15.29
N ASN A 122 7.75 -13.98 -16.32
CA ASN A 122 7.71 -15.20 -17.14
C ASN A 122 8.55 -16.35 -16.55
N SER A 123 9.05 -16.21 -15.32
CA SER A 123 9.76 -17.26 -14.57
C SER A 123 8.98 -17.66 -13.32
N GLY A 124 9.10 -18.94 -12.93
CA GLY A 124 8.51 -19.50 -11.70
C GLY A 124 9.35 -19.28 -10.43
N GLY A 125 10.44 -18.51 -10.53
CA GLY A 125 11.30 -18.21 -9.37
C GLY A 125 10.57 -17.40 -8.31
N ALA A 126 10.82 -17.72 -7.04
CA ALA A 126 10.26 -16.99 -5.92
C ALA A 126 10.86 -15.58 -5.80
N PHE A 127 10.05 -14.62 -5.34
CA PHE A 127 10.51 -13.27 -5.03
C PHE A 127 10.95 -13.14 -3.57
N SER A 128 12.03 -12.38 -3.38
CA SER A 128 12.52 -11.90 -2.08
C SER A 128 12.68 -10.39 -2.13
N TYR A 129 12.58 -9.73 -0.97
CA TYR A 129 12.54 -8.28 -0.89
C TYR A 129 13.56 -7.74 0.10
N THR A 130 14.21 -6.64 -0.26
CA THR A 130 15.15 -5.93 0.62
C THR A 130 14.87 -4.43 0.60
N SER A 131 15.09 -3.78 1.73
CA SER A 131 15.06 -2.31 1.88
C SER A 131 16.49 -1.78 1.89
N SER A 132 16.78 -0.73 1.12
CA SER A 132 18.10 -0.08 1.13
C SER A 132 18.36 0.71 2.41
N ASN A 133 17.32 1.01 3.21
CA ASN A 133 17.40 1.80 4.42
C ASN A 133 16.48 1.27 5.53
N ALA A 134 17.07 0.55 6.49
CA ALA A 134 16.36 -0.03 7.63
C ALA A 134 15.81 1.02 8.62
N ASN A 135 16.37 2.24 8.64
CA ASN A 135 15.85 3.33 9.46
C ASN A 135 14.55 3.91 8.88
N VAL A 136 14.24 3.63 7.61
CA VAL A 136 13.00 4.04 6.95
C VAL A 136 11.99 2.89 6.95
N ALA A 137 12.41 1.69 6.56
CA ALA A 137 11.56 0.51 6.59
C ALA A 137 12.36 -0.80 6.69
N THR A 138 11.84 -1.76 7.44
CA THR A 138 12.34 -3.15 7.49
C THR A 138 11.38 -4.07 6.74
N ILE A 139 11.89 -5.21 6.25
CA ILE A 139 11.10 -6.18 5.49
C ILE A 139 11.31 -7.58 6.07
N ASN A 140 10.21 -8.30 6.32
CA ASN A 140 10.22 -9.71 6.68
C ASN A 140 9.25 -10.48 5.75
N GLY A 141 9.80 -11.36 4.90
CA GLY A 141 9.06 -11.97 3.81
C GLY A 141 8.53 -10.90 2.84
N THR A 142 7.21 -10.79 2.73
CA THR A 142 6.52 -9.75 1.94
C THR A 142 6.07 -8.56 2.80
N THR A 143 6.21 -8.63 4.13
CA THR A 143 5.69 -7.61 5.05
C THR A 143 6.71 -6.51 5.25
N VAL A 144 6.31 -5.27 4.99
CA VAL A 144 7.09 -4.06 5.23
C VAL A 144 6.60 -3.39 6.50
N THR A 145 7.52 -3.09 7.42
CA THR A 145 7.26 -2.30 8.62
C THR A 145 7.93 -0.93 8.46
N VAL A 146 7.14 0.14 8.58
CA VAL A 146 7.66 1.51 8.52
C VAL A 146 8.34 1.84 9.85
N VAL A 147 9.56 2.40 9.77
CA VAL A 147 10.39 2.73 10.94
C VAL A 147 10.52 4.24 11.13
N GLY A 148 10.77 4.98 10.05
CA GLY A 148 11.10 6.41 10.15
C GLY A 148 10.94 7.15 8.84
N VAL A 149 10.95 8.49 8.92
CA VAL A 149 10.84 9.37 7.76
C VAL A 149 12.06 9.21 6.84
N GLY A 150 11.83 9.32 5.54
CA GLY A 150 12.87 9.27 4.52
C GLY A 150 12.45 8.44 3.32
N THR A 151 13.41 8.10 2.48
CA THR A 151 13.21 7.24 1.32
C THR A 151 13.99 5.94 1.47
N SER A 152 13.43 4.86 0.96
CA SER A 152 14.11 3.58 0.82
C SER A 152 13.83 2.99 -0.55
N THR A 153 14.86 2.49 -1.23
CA THR A 153 14.69 1.69 -2.44
C THR A 153 14.37 0.26 -2.00
N ILE A 154 13.19 -0.21 -2.39
CA ILE A 154 12.76 -1.59 -2.20
C ILE A 154 13.14 -2.38 -3.45
N THR A 155 13.96 -3.41 -3.26
CA THR A 155 14.39 -4.30 -4.35
C THR A 155 13.59 -5.61 -4.25
N ALA A 156 12.88 -5.96 -5.31
CA ALA A 156 12.28 -7.27 -5.51
C ALA A 156 13.24 -8.11 -6.36
N THR A 157 13.80 -9.18 -5.79
CA THR A 157 14.71 -10.11 -6.46
C THR A 157 14.02 -11.42 -6.72
N GLN A 158 13.89 -11.80 -8.00
CA GLN A 158 13.42 -13.10 -8.41
C GLN A 158 14.58 -14.09 -8.46
N ALA A 159 14.48 -15.20 -7.72
CA ALA A 159 15.46 -16.27 -7.79
C ALA A 159 15.53 -16.90 -9.19
N ALA A 160 16.68 -17.47 -9.54
CA ALA A 160 16.81 -18.29 -10.74
C ALA A 160 15.84 -19.48 -10.68
N PHE A 161 15.23 -19.83 -11.82
CA PHE A 161 14.29 -20.94 -11.88
C PHE A 161 14.24 -21.53 -13.29
N GLY A 162 14.35 -22.86 -13.36
CA GLY A 162 14.53 -23.57 -14.63
C GLY A 162 15.72 -23.00 -15.40
N SER A 163 15.47 -22.59 -16.64
CA SER A 163 16.50 -22.04 -17.52
C SER A 163 16.82 -20.56 -17.27
N TYR A 164 16.00 -19.81 -16.53
CA TYR A 164 16.20 -18.37 -16.31
C TYR A 164 17.18 -18.09 -15.17
N ALA A 165 18.08 -17.12 -15.37
CA ALA A 165 18.91 -16.56 -14.31
C ALA A 165 18.09 -15.70 -13.34
N SER A 166 18.69 -15.33 -12.20
CA SER A 166 18.07 -14.41 -11.25
C SER A 166 17.98 -13.00 -11.84
N GLY A 167 16.90 -12.28 -11.53
CA GLY A 167 16.68 -10.89 -11.94
C GLY A 167 16.10 -10.05 -10.82
N SER A 168 16.14 -8.74 -10.95
CA SER A 168 15.58 -7.83 -9.95
C SER A 168 14.93 -6.60 -10.56
N VAL A 169 13.99 -6.02 -9.84
CA VAL A 169 13.36 -4.72 -10.13
C VAL A 169 13.25 -3.93 -8.84
N THR A 170 13.27 -2.59 -8.93
CA THR A 170 13.24 -1.71 -7.77
C THR A 170 12.07 -0.75 -7.81
N ALA A 171 11.58 -0.36 -6.64
CA ALA A 171 10.62 0.73 -6.46
C ALA A 171 11.02 1.58 -5.25
N THR A 172 10.70 2.88 -5.29
CA THR A 172 10.98 3.78 -4.17
C THR A 172 9.81 3.76 -3.20
N LEU A 173 10.08 3.43 -1.94
CA LEU A 173 9.22 3.74 -0.81
C LEU A 173 9.60 5.14 -0.29
N THR A 174 8.63 6.05 -0.29
CA THR A 174 8.74 7.33 0.40
C THR A 174 7.94 7.27 1.68
N VAL A 175 8.59 7.51 2.80
CA VAL A 175 7.97 7.67 4.12
C VAL A 175 8.09 9.13 4.54
N THR A 176 6.97 9.81 4.74
CA THR A 176 6.98 11.18 5.28
C THR A 176 6.56 11.17 6.74
N ASN A 177 6.70 12.31 7.40
CA ASN A 177 6.00 12.51 8.66
C ASN A 177 4.48 12.54 8.39
N PHE A 178 3.67 12.21 9.40
CA PHE A 178 2.29 12.70 9.38
C PHE A 178 2.33 14.23 9.33
N PRO A 179 1.60 14.90 8.44
CA PRO A 179 1.31 16.30 8.69
C PRO A 179 0.52 16.34 9.99
N ILE A 180 1.07 17.09 10.93
CA ILE A 180 0.35 17.40 12.16
C ILE A 180 -0.86 18.23 11.73
N ALA A 181 -2.04 17.86 12.22
CA ALA A 181 -3.22 18.70 12.02
C ALA A 181 -2.87 20.11 12.47
N THR A 182 -3.09 21.08 11.60
CA THR A 182 -2.63 22.45 11.79
C THR A 182 -3.30 23.15 12.97
N ILE A 183 -4.48 22.68 13.39
CA ILE A 183 -5.25 23.26 14.50
C ILE A 183 -5.32 22.30 15.69
N ALA A 184 -5.84 21.08 15.51
CA ALA A 184 -5.98 20.10 16.59
C ALA A 184 -6.14 18.68 16.04
N SER A 185 -5.81 17.67 16.84
CA SER A 185 -6.04 16.27 16.48
C SER A 185 -6.16 15.39 17.70
N ASP A 186 -6.85 14.26 17.56
CA ASP A 186 -6.80 13.17 18.52
C ASP A 186 -6.93 11.81 17.80
N ASN A 187 -6.09 10.84 18.20
CA ASN A 187 -6.15 9.43 17.79
C ASN A 187 -6.79 8.55 18.87
N PHE A 188 -7.28 9.18 19.94
CA PHE A 188 -7.83 8.52 21.10
C PHE A 188 -6.83 7.58 21.77
N ASP A 189 -5.54 7.96 21.83
CA ASP A 189 -4.41 7.15 22.35
C ASP A 189 -4.49 6.83 23.87
N GLY A 190 -5.56 7.25 24.54
CA GLY A 190 -5.82 6.93 25.95
C GLY A 190 -5.93 5.42 26.21
N ALA A 191 -5.85 5.04 27.49
CA ALA A 191 -6.03 3.66 27.89
C ALA A 191 -7.47 3.19 27.58
N VAL A 192 -7.63 1.96 27.07
CA VAL A 192 -8.95 1.39 26.77
C VAL A 192 -9.82 1.39 28.04
N GLY A 193 -11.06 1.88 27.91
CA GLY A 193 -12.01 2.04 29.02
C GLY A 193 -11.84 3.33 29.83
N SER A 194 -10.85 4.17 29.53
CA SER A 194 -10.70 5.49 30.15
C SER A 194 -11.62 6.53 29.50
N ALA A 195 -12.10 7.48 30.30
CA ALA A 195 -12.90 8.60 29.79
C ALA A 195 -12.03 9.55 28.96
N LEU A 196 -12.56 10.13 27.89
CA LEU A 196 -11.83 11.12 27.08
C LEU A 196 -11.36 12.33 27.90
N THR A 197 -12.07 12.66 28.99
CA THR A 197 -11.65 13.74 29.91
C THR A 197 -10.35 13.44 30.66
N SER A 198 -9.93 12.18 30.72
CA SER A 198 -8.60 11.81 31.22
C SER A 198 -7.48 12.02 30.18
N SER A 199 -7.86 12.26 28.92
CA SER A 199 -6.97 12.45 27.76
C SER A 199 -7.04 13.87 27.19
N GLY A 200 -7.41 14.86 28.01
CA GLY A 200 -7.39 16.28 27.64
C GLY A 200 -8.68 16.85 27.05
N TRP A 201 -9.73 16.04 26.86
CA TRP A 201 -11.05 16.57 26.52
C TRP A 201 -11.71 17.25 27.70
N VAL A 202 -12.52 18.28 27.44
CA VAL A 202 -13.22 19.05 28.48
C VAL A 202 -14.71 18.74 28.44
N ALA A 203 -15.27 18.29 29.56
CA ALA A 203 -16.71 18.11 29.69
C ALA A 203 -17.42 19.48 29.69
N HIS A 204 -18.50 19.61 28.93
CA HIS A 204 -19.30 20.85 28.85
C HIS A 204 -20.80 20.63 29.09
N SER A 205 -21.21 19.41 29.44
CA SER A 205 -22.51 19.13 30.06
C SER A 205 -22.33 18.59 31.49
N SER A 206 -23.43 18.44 32.25
CA SER A 206 -23.36 18.09 33.68
C SER A 206 -22.88 16.65 33.93
N ALA A 207 -21.66 16.54 34.45
CA ALA A 207 -21.03 15.48 35.26
C ALA A 207 -21.21 13.99 34.87
N ALA A 208 -20.15 13.45 34.24
CA ALA A 208 -19.57 12.08 34.35
C ALA A 208 -20.49 10.84 34.27
N THR A 209 -21.77 10.99 33.95
CA THR A 209 -22.68 9.85 33.79
C THR A 209 -22.44 9.26 32.40
N ASN A 210 -22.10 7.98 32.33
CA ASN A 210 -21.74 7.28 31.08
C ASN A 210 -20.72 8.06 30.22
N PRO A 211 -19.49 8.29 30.72
CA PRO A 211 -18.51 9.10 30.00
C PRO A 211 -18.21 8.53 28.61
N ILE A 212 -17.82 9.40 27.67
CA ILE A 212 -17.30 8.94 26.38
C ILE A 212 -15.97 8.24 26.62
N LEU A 213 -15.88 6.96 26.27
CA LEU A 213 -14.73 6.11 26.55
C LEU A 213 -13.86 5.89 25.32
N THR A 214 -12.56 5.73 25.56
CA THR A 214 -11.63 5.13 24.59
C THR A 214 -11.90 3.63 24.46
N ILE A 215 -12.07 3.13 23.24
CA ILE A 215 -12.32 1.73 22.91
C ILE A 215 -11.34 1.21 21.86
N THR A 216 -11.23 -0.11 21.72
CA THR A 216 -10.32 -0.78 20.78
C THR A 216 -11.09 -1.85 19.98
N PRO A 217 -10.68 -2.18 18.74
CA PRO A 217 -9.64 -1.54 17.94
C PRO A 217 -10.06 -0.16 17.40
N GLY A 218 -9.08 0.64 16.98
CA GLY A 218 -9.33 1.82 16.16
C GLY A 218 -9.94 1.46 14.80
N LEU A 219 -10.49 2.45 14.11
CA LEU A 219 -11.10 2.30 12.80
C LEU A 219 -10.05 2.39 11.69
N THR A 220 -10.24 1.58 10.65
CA THR A 220 -9.42 1.63 9.45
C THR A 220 -10.20 2.24 8.29
N PHE A 221 -9.53 3.04 7.48
CA PHE A 221 -10.08 3.59 6.24
C PHE A 221 -8.95 3.77 5.21
N PRO A 222 -9.15 3.39 3.94
CA PRO A 222 -8.06 3.38 2.97
C PRO A 222 -7.50 4.77 2.75
N ASN A 223 -6.26 4.98 3.20
CA ASN A 223 -5.46 6.18 2.97
C ASN A 223 -5.94 7.46 3.66
N TYR A 224 -6.68 7.37 4.76
CA TYR A 224 -6.96 8.55 5.58
C TYR A 224 -5.87 8.68 6.64
N TYR A 225 -5.39 9.90 6.92
CA TYR A 225 -4.34 10.09 7.93
C TYR A 225 -4.72 9.49 9.28
N GLY A 226 -5.93 9.75 9.78
CA GLY A 226 -6.37 9.26 11.08
C GLY A 226 -6.67 7.75 11.15
N ALA A 227 -6.56 7.01 10.04
CA ALA A 227 -6.94 5.61 10.02
C ALA A 227 -5.87 4.68 10.62
N GLY A 228 -6.30 3.76 11.49
CA GLY A 228 -5.43 2.72 12.06
C GLY A 228 -4.36 3.26 13.01
N MET A 229 -4.53 4.49 13.48
CA MET A 229 -3.72 5.08 14.55
C MET A 229 -4.51 5.05 15.85
N GLY A 230 -3.84 4.74 16.95
CA GLY A 230 -4.46 4.77 18.27
C GLY A 230 -5.65 3.81 18.40
N ASN A 231 -6.68 4.29 19.07
CA ASN A 231 -7.89 3.55 19.46
C ASN A 231 -9.11 4.22 18.83
N ALA A 232 -10.25 4.34 19.50
CA ALA A 232 -11.40 5.12 19.03
C ALA A 232 -12.22 5.64 20.21
N ALA A 233 -13.13 6.58 19.98
CA ALA A 233 -14.10 7.08 20.95
C ALA A 233 -15.49 6.42 20.73
N ALA A 234 -16.10 5.94 21.81
CA ALA A 234 -17.46 5.39 21.79
C ALA A 234 -18.50 6.44 22.21
N VAL A 235 -19.26 6.95 21.23
CA VAL A 235 -20.36 7.90 21.45
C VAL A 235 -21.68 7.13 21.32
N ASN A 236 -22.08 6.43 22.38
CA ASN A 236 -23.13 5.40 22.31
C ASN A 236 -24.08 5.35 23.52
N SER A 237 -24.19 6.45 24.27
CA SER A 237 -25.01 6.51 25.48
C SER A 237 -25.57 7.92 25.67
N THR A 238 -26.11 8.17 26.86
CA THR A 238 -26.55 9.48 27.32
C THR A 238 -25.79 9.84 28.58
N GLY A 239 -25.33 11.08 28.68
CA GLY A 239 -24.87 11.62 29.95
C GLY A 239 -23.56 12.40 29.94
N GLN A 240 -22.81 12.44 28.83
CA GLN A 240 -21.65 13.34 28.75
C GLN A 240 -21.39 13.91 27.36
N ASP A 241 -21.30 15.24 27.32
CA ASP A 241 -20.82 15.99 26.18
C ASP A 241 -19.42 16.50 26.47
N VAL A 242 -18.50 16.25 25.55
CA VAL A 242 -17.08 16.60 25.71
C VAL A 242 -16.59 17.39 24.50
N SER A 243 -15.59 18.22 24.73
CA SER A 243 -14.98 19.04 23.69
C SER A 243 -13.48 18.91 23.65
N LEU A 244 -12.95 18.83 22.44
CA LEU A 244 -11.55 19.09 22.17
C LEU A 244 -11.42 20.56 21.83
N GLN A 245 -10.87 21.34 22.76
CA GLN A 245 -10.67 22.78 22.60
C GLN A 245 -9.38 23.06 21.83
N PHE A 246 -9.38 24.14 21.06
CA PHE A 246 -8.22 24.64 20.33
C PHE A 246 -8.26 26.17 20.24
N THR A 247 -7.16 26.76 19.77
CA THR A 247 -7.08 28.21 19.55
C THR A 247 -8.13 28.64 18.53
N GLU A 248 -8.94 29.63 18.88
CA GLU A 248 -10.00 30.13 18.01
C GLU A 248 -9.50 30.53 16.63
N VAL A 249 -10.24 30.12 15.60
CA VAL A 249 -9.99 30.49 14.21
C VAL A 249 -11.00 31.55 13.82
N ASN A 250 -10.52 32.74 13.44
CA ASN A 250 -11.35 33.92 13.20
C ASN A 250 -11.49 34.31 11.72
N SER A 251 -10.85 33.56 10.81
CA SER A 251 -10.91 33.80 9.37
C SER A 251 -10.56 32.55 8.57
N GLY A 252 -10.91 32.53 7.29
CA GLY A 252 -10.59 31.43 6.39
C GLY A 252 -11.57 30.26 6.54
N THR A 253 -11.04 29.03 6.60
CA THR A 253 -11.86 27.83 6.68
C THR A 253 -11.26 26.87 7.69
N VAL A 254 -12.13 26.21 8.45
CA VAL A 254 -11.80 25.12 9.37
C VAL A 254 -12.46 23.85 8.85
N TYR A 255 -11.68 22.78 8.77
CA TYR A 255 -12.14 21.45 8.43
C TYR A 255 -11.98 20.56 9.66
N ALA A 256 -13.00 19.82 10.04
CA ALA A 256 -12.88 18.68 10.94
C ALA A 256 -13.09 17.41 10.13
N SER A 257 -12.08 16.55 10.08
CA SER A 257 -12.19 15.23 9.46
C SER A 257 -12.06 14.15 10.52
N PHE A 258 -12.83 13.07 10.39
CA PHE A 258 -12.78 11.91 11.27
C PHE A 258 -13.45 10.70 10.62
N LEU A 259 -13.09 9.52 11.09
CA LEU A 259 -13.78 8.28 10.75
C LEU A 259 -15.00 8.11 11.64
N VAL A 260 -16.09 7.60 11.07
CA VAL A 260 -17.28 7.21 11.80
C VAL A 260 -17.71 5.81 11.42
N ASN A 261 -18.07 5.01 12.43
CA ASN A 261 -18.75 3.74 12.24
C ASN A 261 -20.04 3.75 13.07
N ALA A 262 -21.18 3.77 12.39
CA ALA A 262 -22.48 3.74 13.04
C ALA A 262 -22.88 2.30 13.37
N THR A 263 -23.17 2.02 14.64
CA THR A 263 -23.59 0.68 15.10
C THR A 263 -25.10 0.56 15.23
N ALA A 264 -25.77 1.64 15.58
CA ALA A 264 -27.22 1.77 15.58
C ALA A 264 -27.60 3.26 15.59
N SER A 265 -28.81 3.58 15.13
CA SER A 265 -29.42 4.88 15.33
C SER A 265 -30.91 4.71 15.60
N PRO A 266 -31.48 5.45 16.56
CA PRO A 266 -32.92 5.62 16.68
C PRO A 266 -33.50 6.35 15.46
N ALA A 267 -34.82 6.23 15.26
CA ALA A 267 -35.57 7.05 14.32
C ALA A 267 -35.84 8.42 14.96
N CYS A 268 -34.88 9.33 14.88
CA CYS A 268 -34.95 10.67 15.48
C CYS A 268 -34.40 11.69 14.51
N ILE A 269 -35.00 12.88 14.38
CA ILE A 269 -34.61 13.83 13.34
C ILE A 269 -33.69 14.97 13.78
N ASP A 270 -33.26 15.06 15.04
CA ASP A 270 -32.57 16.27 15.53
C ASP A 270 -31.40 16.00 16.49
N GLN A 271 -30.97 14.75 16.61
CA GLN A 271 -29.89 14.34 17.51
C GLN A 271 -28.55 14.28 16.80
N TYR A 272 -27.64 15.20 17.17
CA TYR A 272 -26.29 15.27 16.62
C TYR A 272 -25.28 14.68 17.59
N PHE A 273 -24.24 14.07 17.04
CA PHE A 273 -23.13 13.51 17.81
C PHE A 273 -21.84 14.32 17.67
N PHE A 274 -21.76 15.18 16.64
CA PHE A 274 -20.60 16.02 16.36
C PHE A 274 -21.01 17.44 15.99
N ALA A 275 -20.26 18.46 16.42
CA ALA A 275 -20.40 19.84 15.96
C ALA A 275 -19.13 20.69 16.21
N PHE A 276 -19.05 21.86 15.57
CA PHE A 276 -18.17 22.95 16.01
C PHE A 276 -18.87 23.83 17.04
N GLY A 277 -18.09 24.48 17.90
CA GLY A 277 -18.58 25.52 18.81
C GLY A 277 -17.54 26.61 19.07
N ASN A 278 -17.97 27.69 19.74
CA ASN A 278 -17.07 28.69 20.31
C ASN A 278 -16.14 28.06 21.35
N ASN A 279 -15.04 28.71 21.74
CA ASN A 279 -14.12 28.06 22.68
C ASN A 279 -14.71 27.91 24.10
N ALA A 280 -15.48 28.89 24.56
CA ALA A 280 -16.05 28.91 25.91
C ALA A 280 -17.08 27.80 26.13
N ILE A 281 -16.78 26.80 26.98
CA ILE A 281 -17.62 25.60 27.21
C ILE A 281 -19.06 25.89 27.65
N THR A 282 -19.33 27.06 28.22
CA THR A 282 -20.69 27.50 28.61
C THR A 282 -21.55 27.97 27.43
N ASP A 283 -20.92 28.25 26.28
CA ASP A 283 -21.61 28.64 25.06
C ASP A 283 -22.30 27.43 24.44
N THR A 284 -23.57 27.58 24.02
CA THR A 284 -24.39 26.52 23.42
C THR A 284 -24.64 26.73 21.92
N ALA A 285 -23.96 27.69 21.29
CA ALA A 285 -23.99 27.89 19.86
C ALA A 285 -23.11 26.85 19.16
N PHE A 286 -23.76 25.87 18.55
CA PHE A 286 -23.09 24.81 17.79
C PHE A 286 -23.43 24.92 16.31
N ARG A 287 -22.43 24.79 15.44
CA ARG A 287 -22.58 24.82 13.98
C ARG A 287 -21.98 23.59 13.32
N GLY A 288 -22.44 23.27 12.10
CA GLY A 288 -21.99 22.07 11.39
C GLY A 288 -22.27 20.79 12.16
N LYS A 289 -23.48 20.68 12.72
CA LYS A 289 -23.95 19.55 13.50
C LYS A 289 -24.10 18.34 12.58
N VAL A 290 -23.46 17.21 12.90
CA VAL A 290 -23.57 15.95 12.16
C VAL A 290 -24.47 14.99 12.92
N LEU A 291 -25.42 14.42 12.19
CA LEU A 291 -26.45 13.52 12.69
C LEU A 291 -26.41 12.22 11.88
N ILE A 292 -26.97 11.16 12.45
CA ILE A 292 -27.43 10.01 11.67
C ILE A 292 -28.84 9.65 12.09
N ASN A 293 -29.63 9.17 11.14
CA ASN A 293 -30.99 8.69 11.39
C ASN A 293 -31.20 7.36 10.71
N GLN A 294 -31.83 6.43 11.41
CA GLN A 294 -32.36 5.23 10.77
C GLN A 294 -33.34 5.60 9.65
N ASP A 295 -33.22 4.95 8.50
CA ASP A 295 -34.19 5.16 7.43
C ASP A 295 -35.52 4.51 7.79
N ALA A 296 -36.60 5.28 7.70
CA ALA A 296 -37.93 4.83 8.10
C ALA A 296 -38.49 3.69 7.22
N THR A 297 -38.00 3.56 5.98
CA THR A 297 -38.43 2.51 5.04
C THR A 297 -37.44 1.36 4.98
N ASN A 298 -36.19 1.56 5.39
CA ASN A 298 -35.18 0.53 5.52
C ASN A 298 -34.40 0.64 6.87
N PRO A 299 -34.90 0.00 7.94
CA PRO A 299 -34.28 0.06 9.27
C PRO A 299 -32.85 -0.50 9.37
N SER A 300 -32.39 -1.25 8.36
CA SER A 300 -31.00 -1.75 8.27
C SER A 300 -30.00 -0.71 7.76
N LYS A 301 -30.49 0.46 7.35
CA LYS A 301 -29.69 1.56 6.84
C LYS A 301 -29.99 2.86 7.57
N PHE A 302 -29.12 3.85 7.37
CA PHE A 302 -29.29 5.19 7.91
C PHE A 302 -28.99 6.27 6.87
N LYS A 303 -29.37 7.51 7.18
CA LYS A 303 -28.99 8.72 6.46
C LYS A 303 -28.09 9.57 7.32
N PHE A 304 -27.09 10.22 6.73
CA PHE A 304 -26.40 11.30 7.40
C PHE A 304 -27.28 12.55 7.39
N GLY A 305 -27.38 13.21 8.53
CA GLY A 305 -27.98 14.52 8.67
C GLY A 305 -26.92 15.59 8.91
N PHE A 306 -27.21 16.80 8.48
CA PHE A 306 -26.35 17.95 8.72
C PHE A 306 -27.20 19.17 9.06
N ALA A 307 -26.81 19.93 10.07
CA ALA A 307 -27.47 21.17 10.42
C ALA A 307 -26.48 22.29 10.71
N ALA A 308 -26.75 23.47 10.15
CA ALA A 308 -26.01 24.66 10.53
C ALA A 308 -26.46 25.11 11.93
N ASN A 309 -27.75 25.34 12.20
CA ASN A 309 -28.28 25.36 13.57
C ASN A 309 -29.73 24.86 13.65
N LEU A 310 -30.65 25.60 13.03
CA LEU A 310 -32.07 25.32 12.89
C LEU A 310 -32.37 24.65 11.55
N THR A 311 -31.65 25.04 10.49
CA THR A 311 -31.77 24.42 9.18
C THR A 311 -31.06 23.06 9.17
N LEU A 312 -31.84 22.01 8.95
CA LEU A 312 -31.40 20.62 8.92
C LEU A 312 -31.72 19.99 7.56
N ARG A 313 -30.79 19.19 7.04
CA ARG A 313 -31.00 18.39 5.83
C ARG A 313 -30.42 16.99 6.01
N TYR A 314 -30.92 16.05 5.22
CA TYR A 314 -30.45 14.67 5.17
C TYR A 314 -29.94 14.30 3.79
N THR A 315 -29.02 13.35 3.75
CA THR A 315 -28.61 12.72 2.51
C THR A 315 -29.78 12.00 1.84
N THR A 316 -29.77 12.00 0.51
CA THR A 316 -30.66 11.16 -0.29
C THR A 316 -30.18 9.71 -0.29
N ASN A 317 -28.87 9.50 -0.33
CA ASN A 317 -28.24 8.18 -0.24
C ASN A 317 -28.42 7.56 1.16
N LEU A 318 -28.52 6.23 1.17
CA LEU A 318 -28.57 5.40 2.36
C LEU A 318 -27.20 4.77 2.63
N PHE A 319 -26.85 4.66 3.90
CA PHE A 319 -25.56 4.16 4.40
C PHE A 319 -25.77 2.92 5.27
N ASP A 320 -24.76 2.07 5.33
CA ASP A 320 -24.81 0.77 6.00
C ASP A 320 -24.23 0.87 7.42
N TYR A 321 -24.95 0.36 8.41
CA TYR A 321 -24.41 0.19 9.75
C TYR A 321 -23.20 -0.77 9.72
N GLY A 322 -22.27 -0.60 10.66
CA GLY A 322 -21.04 -1.38 10.74
C GLY A 322 -19.99 -1.03 9.68
N THR A 323 -20.30 -0.14 8.73
CA THR A 323 -19.35 0.36 7.73
C THR A 323 -18.67 1.63 8.23
N THR A 324 -17.35 1.72 8.05
CA THR A 324 -16.57 2.92 8.37
C THR A 324 -16.63 3.89 7.19
N TYR A 325 -17.02 5.13 7.48
CA TYR A 325 -17.02 6.25 6.53
C TYR A 325 -16.06 7.34 7.00
N LEU A 326 -15.45 8.06 6.05
CA LEU A 326 -14.73 9.29 6.35
C LEU A 326 -15.72 10.47 6.24
N VAL A 327 -15.80 11.24 7.33
CA VAL A 327 -16.62 12.44 7.44
C VAL A 327 -15.71 13.65 7.44
N VAL A 328 -16.10 14.68 6.69
CA VAL A 328 -15.44 15.99 6.74
C VAL A 328 -16.49 17.06 6.92
N VAL A 329 -16.37 17.84 7.98
CA VAL A 329 -17.18 19.03 8.25
C VAL A 329 -16.33 20.26 7.94
N LYS A 330 -16.77 21.05 6.97
CA LYS A 330 -16.18 22.33 6.61
C LYS A 330 -16.98 23.45 7.27
N TYR A 331 -16.29 24.39 7.89
CA TYR A 331 -16.83 25.65 8.39
C TYR A 331 -16.03 26.80 7.80
N LYS A 332 -16.64 27.58 6.91
CA LYS A 332 -16.00 28.71 6.23
C LYS A 332 -16.47 30.00 6.88
N ILE A 333 -15.51 30.72 7.44
CA ILE A 333 -15.72 32.00 8.11
C ILE A 333 -15.73 33.09 7.03
N VAL A 334 -16.84 33.81 6.95
CA VAL A 334 -17.08 34.86 5.96
C VAL A 334 -16.91 36.20 6.65
N ASP A 335 -16.04 37.04 6.09
CA ASP A 335 -15.84 38.39 6.62
C ASP A 335 -17.17 39.17 6.59
N ALA A 336 -17.44 39.94 7.65
CA ALA A 336 -18.71 40.64 7.84
C ALA A 336 -19.07 41.60 6.68
N ALA A 337 -18.09 42.05 5.91
CA ALA A 337 -18.28 42.91 4.74
C ALA A 337 -18.36 42.14 3.41
N THR A 338 -18.24 40.82 3.42
CA THR A 338 -18.24 39.98 2.21
C THR A 338 -19.54 39.19 2.05
N THR A 339 -20.05 39.15 0.81
CA THR A 339 -21.20 38.32 0.46
C THR A 339 -20.73 36.91 0.15
N ASN A 340 -21.37 35.92 0.78
CA ASN A 340 -21.02 34.53 0.61
C ASN A 340 -21.55 33.94 -0.73
N SER A 341 -21.30 32.66 -0.98
CA SER A 341 -21.66 32.01 -2.25
C SER A 341 -23.17 31.86 -2.46
N ASN A 342 -23.97 32.06 -1.41
CA ASN A 342 -25.44 32.04 -1.45
C ASN A 342 -26.06 33.45 -1.51
N GLY A 343 -25.26 34.51 -1.56
CA GLY A 343 -25.74 35.89 -1.66
C GLY A 343 -26.01 36.58 -0.32
N ASN A 344 -25.60 36.00 0.81
CA ASN A 344 -25.84 36.58 2.13
C ASN A 344 -24.58 37.29 2.67
N LEU A 345 -24.75 38.50 3.20
CA LEU A 345 -23.66 39.34 3.69
C LEU A 345 -23.18 38.86 5.07
N GLY A 346 -21.89 38.55 5.18
CA GLY A 346 -21.24 38.25 6.45
C GLY A 346 -21.74 36.99 7.14
N ARG A 347 -22.27 36.02 6.38
CA ARG A 347 -22.83 34.77 6.92
C ARG A 347 -21.93 33.60 6.63
N ASP A 348 -21.54 32.91 7.69
CA ASP A 348 -20.68 31.73 7.61
C ASP A 348 -21.38 30.56 6.92
N GLU A 349 -20.56 29.73 6.24
CA GLU A 349 -21.04 28.59 5.47
C GLU A 349 -20.56 27.29 6.11
N SER A 350 -21.45 26.30 6.22
CA SER A 350 -21.08 24.96 6.69
C SER A 350 -21.35 23.91 5.61
N SER A 351 -20.50 22.90 5.52
CA SER A 351 -20.66 21.82 4.56
C SER A 351 -20.22 20.47 5.12
N LEU A 352 -20.94 19.43 4.73
CA LEU A 352 -20.66 18.04 5.06
C LEU A 352 -20.23 17.30 3.80
N TYR A 353 -19.15 16.52 3.93
CA TYR A 353 -18.68 15.59 2.93
C TYR A 353 -18.59 14.20 3.57
N ILE A 354 -19.15 13.20 2.88
CA ILE A 354 -19.14 11.81 3.31
C ILE A 354 -18.48 10.96 2.23
N PHE A 355 -17.53 10.14 2.63
CA PHE A 355 -16.76 9.28 1.72
C PHE A 355 -16.80 7.83 2.19
N ASP A 356 -17.01 6.91 1.25
CA ASP A 356 -16.79 5.48 1.46
C ASP A 356 -15.36 5.08 1.07
N ALA A 357 -14.99 3.83 1.35
CA ALA A 357 -13.66 3.30 1.09
C ALA A 357 -13.22 3.34 -0.40
N SER A 358 -14.17 3.54 -1.32
CA SER A 358 -13.92 3.62 -2.77
C SER A 358 -13.82 5.07 -3.29
N SER A 359 -14.19 6.04 -2.46
CA SER A 359 -14.29 7.44 -2.84
C SER A 359 -12.91 8.09 -3.03
N ASN A 360 -12.81 9.04 -3.97
CA ASN A 360 -11.66 9.94 -4.07
C ASN A 360 -11.92 11.21 -3.25
N TYR A 361 -11.16 11.37 -2.16
CA TYR A 361 -11.27 12.51 -1.25
C TYR A 361 -9.94 13.28 -1.12
N LEU A 362 -8.99 13.04 -2.02
CA LEU A 362 -7.65 13.67 -1.93
C LEU A 362 -7.69 15.16 -2.26
N THR A 363 -8.65 15.56 -3.08
CA THR A 363 -8.95 16.94 -3.41
C THR A 363 -10.33 17.28 -2.89
N GLU A 364 -10.51 18.49 -2.36
CA GLU A 364 -11.82 18.96 -1.93
C GLU A 364 -12.82 18.88 -3.10
N PRO A 365 -13.93 18.12 -2.96
CA PRO A 365 -14.98 18.13 -3.96
C PRO A 365 -15.58 19.52 -4.10
N SER A 366 -15.81 19.96 -5.34
CA SER A 366 -16.46 21.26 -5.62
C SER A 366 -17.90 21.33 -5.12
N VAL A 367 -18.55 20.18 -4.92
CA VAL A 367 -19.91 20.07 -4.39
C VAL A 367 -19.88 19.23 -3.11
N PRO A 368 -20.33 19.76 -1.96
CA PRO A 368 -20.45 18.99 -0.74
C PRO A 368 -21.57 17.97 -0.83
N THR A 369 -21.51 16.92 -0.01
CA THR A 369 -22.63 16.00 0.18
C THR A 369 -23.86 16.76 0.67
N ILE A 370 -23.67 17.67 1.63
CA ILE A 370 -24.70 18.64 2.05
C ILE A 370 -24.02 19.99 2.35
N GLY A 371 -24.39 21.05 1.63
CA GLY A 371 -24.05 22.43 1.98
C GLY A 371 -25.22 23.11 2.67
N ILE A 372 -25.00 23.74 3.83
CA ILE A 372 -26.03 24.48 4.57
C ILE A 372 -25.47 25.79 5.11
N GLU A 373 -26.27 26.82 4.95
CA GLU A 373 -26.15 28.08 5.66
C GLU A 373 -27.38 28.25 6.56
N ASP A 374 -27.16 28.72 7.79
CA ASP A 374 -28.24 29.17 8.67
C ASP A 374 -28.26 30.68 8.68
N THR A 375 -29.24 31.31 8.03
CA THR A 375 -29.36 32.79 8.03
C THR A 375 -30.05 33.33 9.29
N GLY A 376 -30.63 32.47 10.14
CA GLY A 376 -31.43 32.85 11.30
C GLY A 376 -30.68 32.78 12.63
N SER A 377 -29.43 32.35 12.65
CA SER A 377 -28.68 32.06 13.89
C SER A 377 -27.29 32.67 13.86
N ALA A 378 -26.86 33.39 14.90
CA ALA A 378 -25.53 34.04 14.95
C ALA A 378 -24.37 33.10 14.56
N ASP A 379 -23.32 33.62 13.94
CA ASP A 379 -22.17 32.79 13.57
C ASP A 379 -21.32 32.44 14.80
N ILE A 380 -20.42 31.47 14.65
CA ILE A 380 -19.46 31.09 15.70
C ILE A 380 -18.04 31.42 15.25
N ILE A 381 -17.14 31.55 16.21
CA ILE A 381 -15.69 31.55 16.01
C ILE A 381 -15.22 30.16 16.44
N PRO A 382 -14.96 29.21 15.51
CA PRO A 382 -14.61 27.85 15.86
C PRO A 382 -13.41 27.80 16.82
N GLY A 383 -13.64 27.28 18.02
CA GLY A 383 -12.61 27.09 19.05
C GLY A 383 -12.67 25.71 19.70
N ARG A 384 -13.61 24.87 19.27
CA ARG A 384 -13.70 23.48 19.69
C ARG A 384 -14.47 22.62 18.70
N VAL A 385 -14.22 21.33 18.77
CA VAL A 385 -15.12 20.29 18.27
C VAL A 385 -15.78 19.57 19.45
N VAL A 386 -17.00 19.11 19.24
CA VAL A 386 -17.88 18.57 20.28
C VAL A 386 -18.23 17.14 19.92
N LEU A 387 -18.10 16.23 20.89
CA LEU A 387 -18.73 14.92 20.86
C LEU A 387 -19.88 14.92 21.86
N ARG A 388 -21.06 14.51 21.40
CA ARG A 388 -22.31 14.71 22.14
C ARG A 388 -23.08 13.41 22.37
N GLN A 389 -23.56 13.24 23.60
CA GLN A 389 -24.43 12.15 24.08
C GLN A 389 -25.70 12.77 24.68
N ASP A 390 -26.52 13.41 23.85
CA ASP A 390 -27.67 14.25 24.24
C ASP A 390 -28.69 13.50 25.12
N ASN A 391 -29.38 12.53 24.55
CA ASN A 391 -30.49 11.83 25.21
C ASN A 391 -30.70 10.44 24.61
N THR A 392 -31.73 9.72 25.05
CA THR A 392 -31.92 8.29 24.70
C THR A 392 -32.08 8.05 23.20
N ASN A 393 -32.31 9.10 22.42
CA ASN A 393 -32.39 9.06 20.97
C ASN A 393 -31.04 9.35 20.28
N SER A 394 -29.96 9.62 21.00
CA SER A 394 -28.65 9.84 20.41
C SER A 394 -28.17 8.60 19.64
N PRO A 395 -27.48 8.81 18.51
CA PRO A 395 -26.99 7.69 17.72
C PRO A 395 -25.81 7.00 18.40
N ASN A 396 -25.63 5.71 18.10
CA ASN A 396 -24.50 4.93 18.57
C ASN A 396 -23.41 4.90 17.51
N VAL A 397 -22.41 5.77 17.67
CA VAL A 397 -21.29 5.90 16.73
C VAL A 397 -19.95 5.68 17.41
N ILE A 398 -19.03 5.08 16.67
CA ILE A 398 -17.61 5.03 17.00
C ILE A 398 -16.93 6.08 16.14
N ILE A 399 -16.10 6.93 16.75
CA ILE A 399 -15.36 7.99 16.07
C ILE A 399 -13.87 7.73 16.23
N ASP A 400 -13.10 7.92 15.17
CA ASP A 400 -11.65 7.74 15.20
C ASP A 400 -10.92 8.74 14.30
N GLY A 401 -9.64 8.98 14.58
CA GLY A 401 -8.72 9.66 13.68
C GLY A 401 -9.04 11.13 13.51
N LEU A 402 -9.57 11.81 14.54
CA LEU A 402 -10.05 13.18 14.46
C LEU A 402 -8.91 14.16 14.13
N ARG A 403 -9.12 15.00 13.12
CA ARG A 403 -8.22 16.07 12.68
C ARG A 403 -8.99 17.36 12.48
N VAL A 404 -8.41 18.48 12.90
CA VAL A 404 -8.90 19.84 12.67
C VAL A 404 -7.81 20.62 11.95
N ASP A 405 -8.14 21.12 10.77
CA ASP A 405 -7.20 21.74 9.84
C ASP A 405 -7.76 23.01 9.20
N ASN A 406 -6.87 23.90 8.75
CA ASN A 406 -7.25 25.10 7.99
C ASN A 406 -7.23 24.89 6.46
N THR A 407 -6.86 23.70 6.01
CA THR A 407 -6.77 23.31 4.61
C THR A 407 -7.35 21.91 4.41
N TRP A 408 -7.79 21.59 3.19
CA TRP A 408 -8.21 20.24 2.83
C TRP A 408 -6.98 19.32 2.75
N ASN A 409 -6.62 18.71 3.88
CA ASN A 409 -5.46 17.83 3.99
C ASN A 409 -5.86 16.48 4.62
N LEU A 410 -6.43 15.59 3.81
CA LEU A 410 -6.98 14.30 4.28
C LEU A 410 -6.04 13.10 4.07
N ARG A 411 -4.98 13.27 3.26
CA ARG A 411 -3.94 12.26 2.94
C ARG A 411 -2.70 12.94 2.34
N ASN A 412 -1.58 12.21 2.31
CA ASN A 412 -0.44 12.39 1.42
C ASN A 412 -0.77 12.08 -0.04
#